data_AF-K1SUD5-F1
#
_entry.id   AF-K1SUD5-F1
#
_cell.length_a   1.000
_cell.length_b   1.000
_cell.length_c   1.000
_cell.angle_alpha   90.00
_cell.angle_beta   90.00
_cell.angle_gamma   90.00
#
_symmetry.space_group_name_H-M   'P 1'
#
loop_
_entity.id
_entity.type
_entity.pdbx_description
1 polymer ?
#
loop_
_entity_poly.entity_id
_entity_poly.type
_entity_poly.pdbx_seq_one_letter_code
_entity_poly.pdbx_strand_id
1 'polypeptide(L)' 'VKGTRTLIDATQGRKTKAVIVTSDDYLVLSALQPETIARRFSEAYGEEMREEGNE' A
#
# COMPACT_ATOMS: atom_id res chain seq x y z
N VAL A 1 16.71 22.43 5.59
CA VAL A 1 15.70 21.45 6.03
C VAL A 1 15.63 20.34 5.00
N LYS A 2 16.01 19.10 5.35
CA LYS A 2 16.02 17.94 4.44
C LYS A 2 14.57 17.62 4.01
N GLY A 3 14.43 17.15 2.77
CA GLY A 3 13.21 17.11 1.97
C GLY A 3 11.96 16.63 2.71
N THR A 4 10.83 17.19 2.30
CA THR A 4 9.50 16.84 2.77
C THR A 4 9.29 15.33 2.71
N ARG A 5 9.40 14.64 3.86
CA ARG A 5 8.86 13.29 4.05
C ARG A 5 7.37 13.38 3.79
N THR A 6 6.96 13.10 2.57
CA THR A 6 5.58 13.27 2.13
C THR A 6 4.76 12.17 2.80
N LEU A 7 4.09 12.55 3.88
CA LEU A 7 3.17 11.69 4.62
C LEU A 7 1.82 11.69 3.91
N ILE A 8 1.35 10.50 3.55
CA ILE A 8 0.03 10.27 2.96
C ILE A 8 -0.83 9.59 4.02
N ASP A 9 -1.95 10.22 4.39
CA ASP A 9 -2.91 9.63 5.30
C ASP A 9 -4.02 8.90 4.52
N ALA A 10 -3.96 7.57 4.49
CA ALA A 10 -5.00 6.70 3.93
C ALA A 10 -5.84 6.01 5.03
N THR A 11 -5.78 6.50 6.27
CA THR A 11 -6.53 5.91 7.41
C THR A 11 -8.02 6.22 7.33
N GLN A 12 -8.38 7.34 6.68
CA GLN A 12 -9.76 7.83 6.57
C GLN A 12 -10.41 8.01 7.96
N GLY A 13 -9.68 8.59 8.91
CA GLY A 13 -10.17 8.86 10.27
C GLY A 13 -10.22 7.64 11.20
N ARG A 14 -9.73 6.48 10.75
CA ARG A 14 -9.63 5.25 11.58
C ARG A 14 -8.25 5.17 12.24
N LYS A 15 -8.11 4.30 13.25
CA LYS A 15 -6.82 4.02 13.88
C LYS A 15 -5.83 3.47 12.85
N THR A 16 -4.61 4.02 12.83
CA THR A 16 -3.49 3.48 12.06
C THR A 16 -3.16 2.07 12.51
N LYS A 17 -3.12 1.12 11.56
CA LYS A 17 -2.79 -0.29 11.77
C LYS A 17 -1.54 -0.72 11.00
N ALA A 18 -1.12 0.04 9.99
CA ALA A 18 0.10 -0.20 9.23
C ALA A 18 0.70 1.12 8.72
N VAL A 19 2.00 1.07 8.42
CA VAL A 19 2.75 2.14 7.74
C VAL A 19 3.52 1.51 6.59
N ILE A 20 3.36 2.05 5.38
CA ILE A 20 4.16 1.65 4.21
C ILE A 20 5.28 2.67 4.04
N VAL A 21 6.51 2.18 3.92
CA VAL A 21 7.70 2.99 3.66
C VAL A 21 8.18 2.68 2.25
N THR A 22 8.41 3.71 1.45
CA THR A 22 8.90 3.60 0.07
C THR A 22 10.36 4.04 -0.02
N SER A 23 11.05 3.69 -1.10
CA SER A 23 12.43 4.15 -1.39
C SER A 23 12.53 5.67 -1.54
N ASP A 24 11.43 6.31 -1.94
CA ASP A 24 11.40 7.72 -2.31
C ASP A 24 10.91 8.60 -1.14
N ASP A 25 11.12 8.13 0.10
CA ASP A 25 10.76 8.81 1.35
C ASP A 25 9.25 9.14 1.53
N TYR A 26 8.36 8.48 0.78
CA TYR A 26 6.92 8.51 1.07
C TYR A 26 6.58 7.56 2.21
N LEU A 27 5.76 8.06 3.14
CA LEU A 27 5.17 7.30 4.24
C LEU A 27 3.66 7.27 4.05
N VAL A 28 3.07 6.07 3.99
CA VAL A 28 1.61 5.92 3.86
C VAL A 28 1.04 5.32 5.13
N LEU A 29 0.15 6.04 5.81
CA LEU A 29 -0.60 5.54 6.96
C LEU A 29 -1.82 4.77 6.47
N SER A 30 -2.02 3.56 6.99
CA SER A 30 -3.16 2.74 6.63
C SER A 30 -3.94 2.28 7.85
N ALA A 31 -5.26 2.22 7.70
CA ALA A 31 -6.15 1.60 8.66
C ALA A 31 -6.35 0.09 8.42
N LEU A 32 -5.74 -0.46 7.36
CA LEU A 32 -5.69 -1.89 7.09
C LEU A 32 -4.49 -2.51 7.81
N GLN A 33 -4.62 -3.77 8.22
CA GLN A 33 -3.51 -4.55 8.76
C GLN A 33 -2.53 -4.94 7.63
N PRO A 34 -1.23 -5.09 7.92
CA PRO A 34 -0.22 -5.46 6.94
C PRO A 34 -0.59 -6.74 6.14
N GLU A 35 -1.14 -7.75 6.81
CA GLU A 35 -1.51 -9.03 6.20
C GLU A 35 -2.65 -8.87 5.19
N THR A 36 -3.60 -7.96 5.47
CA THR A 36 -4.69 -7.64 4.53
C THR A 36 -4.17 -6.90 3.30
N ILE A 37 -3.18 -6.03 3.48
CA ILE A 37 -2.53 -5.31 2.38
C ILE A 37 -1.79 -6.32 1.49
N ALA A 38 -0.97 -7.19 2.09
CA ALA A 38 -0.22 -8.21 1.35
C ALA A 38 -1.15 -9.16 0.58
N ARG A 39 -2.23 -9.64 1.20
CA ARG A 39 -3.20 -10.50 0.52
C ARG A 39 -3.85 -9.81 -0.69
N ARG A 40 -4.36 -8.58 -0.52
CA ARG A 40 -4.99 -7.83 -1.61
C ARG A 40 -4.01 -7.50 -2.74
N PHE A 41 -2.76 -7.23 -2.39
CA PHE A 41 -1.69 -7.05 -3.37
C PHE A 41 -1.51 -8.34 -4.18
N SER A 42 -1.31 -9.49 -3.53
CA SER A 42 -1.16 -10.77 -4.23
C SER A 42 -2.38 -11.14 -5.09
N GLU A 43 -3.60 -10.82 -4.63
CA GLU A 43 -4.83 -11.03 -5.39
C GLU A 43 -4.85 -10.17 -6.67
N ALA A 44 -4.53 -8.88 -6.58
CA ALA A 44 -4.50 -7.98 -7.74
C ALA A 44 -3.50 -8.44 -8.81
N TYR A 45 -2.26 -8.77 -8.42
CA TYR A 45 -1.24 -9.23 -9.39
C TYR A 45 -1.50 -10.66 -9.89
N GLY A 46 -2.18 -11.50 -9.09
CA GLY A 46 -2.58 -12.85 -9.49
C GLY A 46 -3.75 -12.88 -10.48
N GLU A 47 -4.51 -11.79 -10.59
CA GLU A 47 -5.54 -11.58 -11.63
C GLU A 47 -4.89 -11.02 -12.91
N GLU A 48 -4.00 -10.02 -12.80
CA GLU A 48 -3.26 -9.47 -13.95
C GLU A 48 -2.49 -10.54 -14.75
N MET A 49 -1.78 -11.46 -14.06
CA MET A 49 -1.10 -12.58 -14.73
C MET A 49 -2.03 -13.58 -15.43
N ARG A 50 -3.30 -13.65 -15.03
CA ARG A 50 -4.29 -14.53 -15.68
C ARG A 50 -4.88 -13.90 -16.92
N GLU A 51 -5.01 -12.58 -16.95
CA GLU A 51 -5.54 -11.84 -18.10
C GLU A 51 -4.53 -11.82 -19.26
N GLU A 52 -3.24 -11.65 -19.00
CA GLU A 52 -2.18 -11.71 -20.03
C GLU A 52 -1.97 -13.11 -20.65
N GLY A 53 -2.39 -14.18 -19.96
CA GLY A 53 -2.26 -15.56 -20.44
C GLY A 53 -3.42 -16.06 -21.30
N ASN A 54 -4.43 -15.22 -21.54
CA ASN A 54 -5.65 -15.56 -22.28
C ASN A 54 -5.81 -14.75 -23.58
N GLU A 55 -4.73 -14.14 -24.07
CA GLU A 55 -4.59 -13.56 -25.41
C GLU A 55 -3.77 -14.48 -26.35
#